data_AF-A0A1X7SR28-F1
#
_entry.id   AF-A0A1X7SR28-F1
#
_cell.length_a   1.000
_cell.length_b   1.000
_cell.length_c   1.000
_cell.angle_alpha   90.00
_cell.angle_beta   90.00
_cell.angle_gamma   90.00
#
_symmetry.space_group_name_H-M   'P 1'
#
loop_
_entity.id
_entity.type
_entity.pdbx_description
1 polymer ?
#
loop_
_entity_poly.entity_id
_entity_poly.type
_entity_poly.pdbx_seq_one_letter_code
_entity_poly.pdbx_strand_id
1 'polypeptide(L)'
;MYRCGALIVKGSSSPKQLVPSLTAAAALIRDVLYVPLAPLPVEEPLTDLASRINRIYFTLSCIKPNLDLRVILPPTTPPATPTTFPLSNTLDALLSPETDFNAISGLPEYSNISIRTDEHLQSIFKTISPLPPDPDATPLATPTTITPHSDVALGGTFDSIHIGHLLLLTTAALIATTRVLVGIADGTITS
;
A
#
# COMPACT_ATOMS: atom_id res chain seq x y z
N MET A 1 21.12 0.65 -4.22
CA MET A 1 19.75 1.15 -4.08
C MET A 1 19.02 0.89 -5.39
N TYR A 2 17.80 0.38 -5.31
CA TYR A 2 16.94 0.02 -6.45
C TYR A 2 16.05 1.22 -6.81
N ARG A 3 15.59 1.35 -8.07
CA ARG A 3 14.72 2.47 -8.44
C ARG A 3 13.29 2.18 -8.03
N CYS A 4 12.78 1.03 -8.43
CA CYS A 4 11.43 0.58 -8.11
C CYS A 4 11.48 -0.72 -7.31
N GLY A 5 10.62 -0.84 -6.29
CA GLY A 5 10.48 -2.09 -5.57
C GLY A 5 9.11 -2.29 -4.96
N ALA A 6 8.83 -3.52 -4.56
CA ALA A 6 7.60 -3.88 -3.87
C ALA A 6 7.94 -4.50 -2.52
N LEU A 7 7.28 -4.03 -1.45
CA LEU A 7 7.39 -4.60 -0.12
C LEU A 7 6.20 -5.52 0.13
N ILE A 8 6.44 -6.82 0.18
CA ILE A 8 5.46 -7.82 0.59
C ILE A 8 5.63 -8.04 2.08
N VAL A 9 4.54 -7.95 2.83
CA VAL A 9 4.53 -8.31 4.25
C VAL A 9 3.31 -9.17 4.48
N LYS A 10 3.51 -10.37 5.02
CA LYS A 10 2.41 -11.32 5.27
C LYS A 10 1.26 -10.67 6.04
N GLY A 11 0.01 -10.92 5.65
CA GLY A 11 -1.18 -10.32 6.27
C GLY A 11 -1.30 -10.54 7.78
N SER A 12 -0.74 -11.66 8.29
CA SER A 12 -0.68 -12.02 9.71
C SER A 12 0.47 -11.36 10.48
N SER A 13 1.30 -10.54 9.84
CA SER A 13 2.38 -9.83 10.52
C SER A 13 1.80 -8.77 11.44
N SER A 14 2.27 -8.75 12.70
CA SER A 14 1.81 -7.75 13.65
C SER A 14 2.10 -6.34 13.12
N PRO A 15 1.26 -5.33 13.44
CA PRO A 15 1.52 -3.94 13.05
C PRO A 15 2.85 -3.39 13.60
N LYS A 16 3.48 -4.10 14.55
CA LYS A 16 4.82 -3.81 15.08
C LYS A 16 5.94 -4.11 14.09
N GLN A 17 5.76 -5.05 13.15
CA GLN A 17 6.77 -5.41 12.14
C GLN A 17 6.63 -4.61 10.85
N LEU A 18 5.44 -4.07 10.58
CA LEU A 18 5.19 -3.30 9.37
C LEU A 18 6.06 -2.03 9.29
N VAL A 19 6.11 -1.24 10.37
CA VAL A 19 6.89 0.01 10.38
C VAL A 19 8.38 -0.25 10.16
N PRO A 20 9.04 -1.17 10.89
CA PRO A 20 10.46 -1.39 10.67
C PRO A 20 10.80 -2.05 9.33
N SER A 21 9.93 -2.91 8.80
CA SER A 21 10.09 -3.44 7.43
C SER A 21 9.91 -2.35 6.38
N LEU A 22 8.96 -1.43 6.59
CA LEU A 22 8.74 -0.27 5.72
C LEU A 22 9.96 0.67 5.72
N THR A 23 10.54 0.94 6.90
CA THR A 23 11.77 1.74 7.02
C THR A 23 12.95 1.08 6.29
N ALA A 24 13.14 -0.23 6.49
CA ALA A 24 14.19 -0.97 5.81
C ALA A 24 14.00 -0.97 4.28
N ALA A 25 12.76 -1.11 3.79
CA ALA A 25 12.45 -1.02 2.37
C ALA A 25 12.68 0.39 1.80
N ALA A 26 12.26 1.43 2.52
CA ALA A 26 12.43 2.83 2.12
C ALA A 26 13.91 3.24 1.99
N ALA A 27 14.80 2.62 2.77
CA ALA A 27 16.24 2.81 2.67
C ALA A 27 16.83 2.19 1.40
N LEU A 28 16.21 1.14 0.84
CA LEU A 28 16.71 0.43 -0.33
C LEU A 28 16.15 0.95 -1.65
N ILE A 29 14.92 1.48 -1.63
CA ILE A 29 14.19 1.97 -2.82
C ILE A 29 14.38 3.48 -3.00
N ARG A 30 14.64 3.89 -4.24
CA ARG A 30 14.92 5.28 -4.59
C ARG A 30 13.68 6.04 -5.00
N ASP A 31 12.92 5.49 -5.95
CA ASP A 31 11.91 6.25 -6.71
C ASP A 31 10.49 5.80 -6.33
N VAL A 32 10.14 4.52 -6.53
CA VAL A 32 8.76 4.03 -6.32
C VAL A 32 8.72 2.77 -5.46
N LEU A 33 7.94 2.81 -4.38
CA LEU A 33 7.69 1.67 -3.49
C LEU A 33 6.23 1.25 -3.55
N TYR A 34 5.98 0.03 -4.01
CA TYR A 34 4.67 -0.60 -4.00
C TYR A 34 4.46 -1.37 -2.69
N VAL A 35 3.31 -1.20 -2.05
CA VAL A 35 2.94 -1.91 -0.82
C VAL A 35 1.58 -2.57 -1.01
N PRO A 36 1.51 -3.84 -1.43
CA PRO A 36 0.28 -4.61 -1.38
C PRO A 36 -0.20 -4.81 0.05
N LEU A 37 -1.50 -4.65 0.22
CA LEU A 37 -2.19 -5.01 1.45
C LEU A 37 -2.93 -6.32 1.25
N ALA A 38 -2.79 -7.21 2.24
CA ALA A 38 -3.59 -8.42 2.31
C ALA A 38 -5.06 -8.06 2.60
N PRO A 39 -6.03 -8.81 2.06
CA PRO A 39 -7.43 -8.68 2.44
C PRO A 39 -7.57 -8.93 3.94
N LEU A 40 -8.44 -8.16 4.56
CA LEU A 40 -8.87 -8.43 5.93
C LEU A 40 -9.58 -9.79 5.97
N PRO A 41 -9.38 -10.62 7.01
CA PRO A 41 -10.28 -11.73 7.30
C PRO A 41 -11.72 -11.23 7.35
N VAL A 42 -12.69 -12.07 6.99
CA VAL A 42 -14.14 -11.72 6.88
C VAL A 42 -14.70 -11.07 8.17
N GLU A 43 -14.03 -11.26 9.30
CA GLU A 43 -14.43 -10.75 10.61
C GLU A 43 -13.72 -9.45 11.04
N GLU A 44 -12.69 -8.99 10.32
CA GLU A 44 -11.97 -7.76 10.69
C GLU A 44 -12.66 -6.51 10.13
N PRO A 45 -12.81 -5.44 10.93
CA PRO A 45 -13.47 -4.22 10.50
C PRO A 45 -12.60 -3.42 9.52
N LEU A 46 -13.24 -2.73 8.57
CA LEU A 46 -12.59 -1.88 7.57
C LEU A 46 -11.70 -0.77 8.20
N THR A 47 -12.02 -0.40 9.44
CA THR A 47 -11.23 0.49 10.30
C THR A 47 -9.78 0.03 10.42
N ASP A 48 -9.54 -1.27 10.51
CA ASP A 48 -8.20 -1.81 10.72
C ASP A 48 -7.35 -1.65 9.46
N LEU A 49 -7.93 -1.90 8.28
CA LEU A 49 -7.26 -1.65 7.00
C LEU A 49 -6.97 -0.16 6.79
N ALA A 50 -7.92 0.72 7.11
CA ALA A 50 -7.70 2.17 7.06
C ALA A 50 -6.60 2.62 8.04
N SER A 51 -6.54 2.04 9.25
CA SER A 51 -5.47 2.32 10.21
C SER A 51 -4.10 1.90 9.69
N ARG A 52 -4.02 0.75 9.00
CA ARG A 52 -2.80 0.25 8.36
C ARG A 52 -2.35 1.20 7.24
N ILE A 53 -3.28 1.64 6.38
CA ILE A 53 -3.02 2.60 5.30
C ILE A 53 -2.50 3.93 5.86
N ASN A 54 -3.19 4.50 6.85
CA ASN A 54 -2.77 5.72 7.54
C ASN A 54 -1.36 5.60 8.08
N ARG A 55 -1.06 4.49 8.76
CA ARG A 55 0.25 4.25 9.35
C ARG A 55 1.34 4.13 8.28
N ILE A 56 1.07 3.47 7.15
CA ILE A 56 2.00 3.35 6.02
C ILE A 56 2.36 4.73 5.45
N TYR A 57 1.33 5.53 5.09
CA TYR A 57 1.55 6.86 4.53
C TYR A 57 2.22 7.81 5.54
N PHE A 58 1.83 7.78 6.81
CA PHE A 58 2.44 8.60 7.86
C PHE A 58 3.91 8.22 8.12
N THR A 59 4.22 6.93 8.26
CA THR A 59 5.59 6.48 8.50
C THR A 59 6.52 6.89 7.36
N LEU A 60 6.08 6.74 6.11
CA LEU A 60 6.92 7.10 4.97
C LEU A 60 7.06 8.60 4.75
N SER A 61 6.04 9.40 5.06
CA SER A 61 6.16 10.87 5.00
C SER A 61 7.23 11.38 5.95
N CYS A 62 7.39 10.75 7.12
CA CYS A 62 8.46 11.06 8.08
C CYS A 62 9.84 10.60 7.62
N ILE A 63 9.95 9.42 7.00
CA ILE A 63 11.26 8.82 6.66
C ILE A 63 11.81 9.36 5.33
N LYS A 64 10.98 9.40 4.28
CA LYS A 64 11.41 9.74 2.92
C LYS A 64 10.24 10.38 2.15
N PRO A 65 10.00 11.69 2.33
CA PRO A 65 8.84 12.38 1.74
C PRO A 65 8.85 12.40 0.21
N ASN A 66 10.01 12.22 -0.42
CA ASN A 66 10.17 12.22 -1.88
C ASN A 66 10.01 10.83 -2.52
N LEU A 67 9.72 9.79 -1.73
CA LEU A 67 9.48 8.44 -2.26
C LEU A 67 8.03 8.34 -2.75
N ASP A 68 7.82 7.90 -3.99
CA ASP A 68 6.48 7.64 -4.53
C ASP A 68 5.95 6.34 -3.93
N LEU A 69 5.00 6.47 -2.99
CA LEU A 69 4.39 5.35 -2.29
C LEU A 69 3.05 4.98 -2.92
N ARG A 70 2.96 3.73 -3.39
CA ARG A 70 1.77 3.18 -4.03
C ARG A 70 1.24 2.01 -3.23
N VAL A 71 0.19 2.26 -2.45
CA VAL A 71 -0.52 1.22 -1.71
C VAL A 71 -1.46 0.50 -2.67
N ILE A 72 -1.38 -0.82 -2.72
CA ILE A 72 -2.24 -1.65 -3.57
C ILE A 72 -3.29 -2.30 -2.67
N LEU A 73 -4.53 -1.90 -2.86
CA LEU A 73 -5.67 -2.41 -2.09
C LEU A 73 -6.00 -3.85 -2.50
N PRO A 74 -6.36 -4.71 -1.54
CA PRO A 74 -6.84 -6.05 -1.85
C PRO A 74 -8.17 -5.98 -2.60
N PRO A 75 -8.50 -7.00 -3.41
CA PRO A 75 -9.80 -7.07 -4.04
C PRO A 75 -10.90 -7.17 -2.96
N THR A 76 -11.86 -6.24 -3.00
CA THR A 76 -13.03 -6.23 -2.10
C THR A 76 -14.03 -7.35 -2.43
N THR A 77 -13.93 -7.94 -3.61
CA THR A 77 -14.71 -9.11 -4.02
C THR A 77 -13.77 -10.04 -4.78
N PRO A 78 -13.73 -11.36 -4.47
CA PRO A 78 -12.92 -12.30 -5.24
C PRO A 78 -13.36 -12.23 -6.71
N PRO A 79 -12.50 -11.79 -7.63
CA PRO A 79 -12.92 -11.59 -9.00
C PRO A 79 -13.16 -12.96 -9.64
N ALA A 80 -14.28 -13.13 -10.35
CA ALA A 80 -14.63 -14.38 -11.04
C ALA A 80 -13.55 -14.81 -12.07
N THR A 81 -12.70 -13.87 -12.48
CA THR A 81 -11.50 -14.06 -13.30
C THR A 81 -10.32 -13.37 -12.64
N PRO A 82 -9.12 -13.98 -12.55
CA PRO A 82 -7.94 -13.31 -11.99
C PRO A 82 -7.55 -12.09 -12.85
N THR A 83 -7.99 -10.91 -12.44
CA THR A 83 -7.59 -9.64 -13.06
C THR A 83 -6.25 -9.21 -12.46
N THR A 84 -5.17 -9.46 -13.20
CA THR A 84 -3.86 -8.89 -12.90
C THR A 84 -3.77 -7.51 -13.50
N PHE A 85 -3.47 -6.49 -12.70
CA PHE A 85 -3.16 -5.16 -13.21
C PHE A 85 -1.64 -5.04 -13.40
N PRO A 86 -1.15 -4.64 -14.58
CA PRO A 86 0.27 -4.40 -14.77
C PRO A 86 0.68 -3.22 -13.87
N LEU A 87 1.78 -3.39 -13.14
CA LEU A 87 2.39 -2.28 -12.41
C LEU A 87 2.87 -1.24 -13.42
N SER A 88 2.74 0.05 -13.09
CA SER A 88 3.18 1.12 -13.99
C SER A 88 4.69 1.06 -14.27
N ASN A 89 5.46 0.50 -13.33
CA ASN A 89 6.91 0.38 -13.42
C ASN A 89 7.32 -1.09 -13.26
N THR A 90 8.38 -1.48 -13.96
CA THR A 90 9.07 -2.76 -13.71
C THR A 90 9.70 -2.75 -12.32
N LEU A 91 9.62 -3.87 -11.60
CA LEU A 91 10.23 -4.00 -10.28
C LEU A 91 11.71 -4.34 -10.43
N ASP A 92 12.58 -3.60 -9.75
CA ASP A 92 14.01 -3.93 -9.68
C ASP A 92 14.33 -4.77 -8.43
N ALA A 93 13.46 -4.72 -7.42
CA ALA A 93 13.59 -5.47 -6.18
C ALA A 93 12.23 -5.84 -5.60
N LEU A 94 12.11 -7.10 -5.17
CA LEU A 94 11.01 -7.57 -4.35
C LEU A 94 11.52 -7.77 -2.92
N LEU A 95 10.98 -7.01 -1.98
CA LEU A 95 11.44 -6.94 -0.60
C LEU A 95 10.44 -7.67 0.30
N SER A 96 10.91 -8.53 1.19
CA SER A 96 10.06 -9.17 2.20
C SER A 96 10.86 -9.41 3.48
N PRO A 97 10.29 -9.25 4.68
CA PRO A 97 10.94 -9.72 5.90
C PRO A 97 11.04 -11.26 5.97
N GLU A 98 10.21 -11.96 5.21
CA GLU A 98 10.26 -13.40 5.04
C GLU A 98 11.47 -13.83 4.21
N THR A 99 12.06 -14.97 4.59
CA THR A 99 13.20 -15.57 3.88
C THR A 99 12.77 -16.42 2.69
N ASP A 100 11.54 -16.94 2.71
CA ASP A 100 11.05 -17.88 1.71
C ASP A 100 10.15 -17.19 0.69
N PHE A 101 10.65 -16.99 -0.53
CA PHE A 101 9.85 -16.49 -1.65
C PHE A 101 8.61 -17.38 -1.88
N ASN A 102 8.71 -18.69 -1.71
CA ASN A 102 7.58 -19.61 -1.85
C ASN A 102 6.49 -19.41 -0.78
N ALA A 103 6.82 -18.84 0.38
CA ALA A 103 5.85 -18.52 1.42
C ALA A 103 5.03 -17.26 1.10
N ILE A 104 5.54 -16.41 0.20
CA ILE A 104 4.86 -15.19 -0.25
C ILE A 104 4.29 -15.34 -1.67
N SER A 105 4.92 -16.15 -2.52
CA SER A 105 4.50 -16.41 -3.89
C SER A 105 3.32 -17.38 -3.89
N GLY A 106 2.24 -17.02 -4.57
CA GLY A 106 1.04 -17.86 -4.60
C GLY A 106 0.07 -17.66 -3.43
N LEU A 107 0.28 -16.65 -2.57
CA LEU A 107 -0.77 -16.21 -1.67
C LEU A 107 -1.92 -15.62 -2.50
N PRO A 108 -3.15 -16.17 -2.41
CA PRO A 108 -4.31 -15.66 -3.15
C PRO A 108 -4.62 -14.19 -2.79
N GLU A 109 -4.16 -13.76 -1.61
CA GLU A 109 -4.24 -12.42 -1.06
C GLU A 109 -3.61 -11.33 -1.94
N TYR A 110 -2.59 -11.67 -2.76
CA TYR A 110 -1.88 -10.74 -3.64
C TYR A 110 -2.12 -11.01 -5.13
N SER A 111 -3.17 -11.77 -5.46
CA SER A 111 -3.50 -12.20 -6.83
C SER A 111 -3.81 -11.06 -7.81
N ASN A 112 -4.09 -9.86 -7.30
CA ASN A 112 -4.29 -8.62 -8.07
C ASN A 112 -2.99 -8.05 -8.64
N ILE A 113 -1.86 -8.39 -8.04
CA ILE A 113 -0.53 -8.09 -8.58
C ILE A 113 -0.09 -9.33 -9.33
N SER A 114 0.55 -9.14 -10.48
CA SER A 114 1.26 -10.22 -11.17
C SER A 114 2.53 -10.62 -10.40
N ILE A 115 2.43 -10.92 -9.10
CA ILE A 115 3.39 -11.73 -8.34
C ILE A 115 3.19 -13.20 -8.73
N ARG A 116 3.00 -13.45 -10.03
CA ARG A 116 3.11 -14.80 -10.55
C ARG A 116 4.58 -15.17 -10.42
N THR A 117 4.82 -16.41 -10.03
CA THR A 117 6.13 -17.09 -9.93
C THR A 117 6.87 -17.04 -11.27
N ASP A 118 7.32 -15.85 -11.64
CA ASP A 118 8.19 -15.60 -12.77
C ASP A 118 9.62 -15.78 -12.25
N GLU A 119 10.48 -16.45 -13.02
CA GLU A 119 11.90 -16.61 -12.67
C GLU A 119 12.56 -15.25 -12.42
N HIS A 120 12.07 -14.22 -13.12
CA HIS A 120 12.53 -12.86 -12.91
C HIS A 120 12.26 -12.35 -11.48
N LEU A 121 11.09 -12.64 -10.89
CA LEU A 121 10.76 -12.19 -9.53
C LEU A 121 11.60 -12.88 -8.46
N GLN A 122 11.93 -14.16 -8.66
CA GLN A 122 12.85 -14.86 -7.77
C GLN A 122 14.26 -14.25 -7.81
N SER A 123 14.72 -13.83 -8.99
CA SER A 123 16.05 -13.24 -9.15
C SER A 123 16.20 -11.89 -8.44
N ILE A 124 15.12 -11.12 -8.34
CA ILE A 124 15.09 -9.79 -7.69
C ILE A 124 14.60 -9.85 -6.24
N PHE A 125 14.29 -11.04 -5.72
CA PHE A 125 13.86 -11.21 -4.34
C PHE A 125 15.00 -10.91 -3.36
N LYS A 126 14.69 -10.11 -2.34
CA LYS A 126 15.61 -9.75 -1.25
C LYS A 126 14.88 -9.81 0.07
N THR A 127 15.42 -10.62 0.98
CA THR A 127 15.02 -10.59 2.38
C THR A 127 15.54 -9.30 3.01
N ILE A 128 14.66 -8.60 3.70
CA ILE A 128 15.02 -7.42 4.49
C ILE A 128 14.99 -7.77 5.98
N SER A 129 15.97 -7.28 6.74
CA SER A 129 15.87 -7.34 8.20
C SER A 129 15.04 -6.15 8.67
N PRO A 130 13.91 -6.35 9.36
CA PRO A 130 13.18 -5.26 9.98
C PRO A 130 14.12 -4.49 10.91
N LEU A 131 14.04 -3.16 10.89
CA LEU A 131 14.78 -2.35 11.88
C LEU A 131 14.26 -2.61 13.31
N PRO A 132 15.01 -2.26 14.35
CA PRO A 132 14.47 -2.24 15.70
C PRO A 132 13.25 -1.31 15.75
N PRO A 133 12.13 -1.70 16.40
CA PRO A 133 11.01 -0.79 16.62
C PRO A 133 11.47 0.36 17.51
N ASP A 134 11.14 1.59 17.13
CA ASP A 134 11.37 2.76 17.96
C ASP A 134 10.46 2.68 19.21
N PRO A 135 11.00 2.75 20.43
CA PRO A 135 10.20 2.66 21.67
C PRO A 135 9.15 3.78 21.81
N ASP A 136 9.31 4.91 21.11
CA ASP A 136 8.40 6.06 21.17
C ASP A 136 7.35 6.07 20.05
N ALA A 137 7.22 4.98 19.28
CA ALA A 137 6.19 4.85 18.25
C ALA A 137 4.78 4.85 18.88
N THR A 138 4.23 6.06 19.05
CA THR A 138 2.91 6.31 19.61
C THR A 138 1.88 5.61 18.72
N PRO A 139 0.94 4.83 19.29
CA PRO A 139 -0.14 4.26 18.51
C PRO A 139 -0.94 5.40 17.89
N LEU A 140 -0.90 5.51 16.56
CA LEU A 140 -1.72 6.44 15.81
C LEU A 140 -3.19 6.15 16.12
N ALA A 141 -3.96 7.20 16.43
CA ALA A 141 -5.31 7.12 16.95
C ALA A 141 -6.19 6.13 16.18
N THR A 142 -6.95 5.33 16.94
CA THR A 142 -7.95 4.38 16.44
C THR A 142 -9.02 5.11 15.60
N PRO A 143 -9.43 4.56 14.44
CA PRO A 143 -10.38 5.25 13.57
C PRO A 143 -11.82 5.15 14.09
N THR A 144 -12.60 6.17 13.73
CA THR A 144 -14.06 6.19 13.67
C THR A 144 -14.59 5.02 12.83
N THR A 145 -15.75 4.45 13.19
CA THR A 145 -16.42 3.38 12.44
C THR A 145 -16.52 3.74 10.95
N ILE A 146 -15.89 2.95 10.09
CA ILE A 146 -15.92 3.17 8.64
C ILE A 146 -17.00 2.29 8.04
N THR A 147 -18.01 2.91 7.46
CA THR A 147 -19.07 2.22 6.72
C THR A 147 -18.77 2.24 5.22
N PRO A 148 -18.93 1.13 4.50
CA PRO A 148 -18.81 1.12 3.05
C PRO A 148 -19.97 1.88 2.38
N HIS A 149 -19.69 2.52 1.25
CA HIS A 149 -20.63 3.31 0.44
C HIS A 149 -20.59 2.84 -1.02
N SER A 150 -21.72 2.89 -1.74
CA SER A 150 -21.75 2.47 -3.15
C SER A 150 -20.91 3.37 -4.05
N ASP A 151 -21.19 4.66 -3.96
CA ASP A 151 -20.58 5.71 -4.76
C ASP A 151 -19.91 6.72 -3.83
N VAL A 152 -18.63 7.00 -4.07
CA VAL A 152 -17.89 8.04 -3.35
C VAL A 152 -17.50 9.13 -4.33
N ALA A 153 -17.87 10.38 -4.04
CA ALA A 153 -17.47 11.53 -4.83
C ALA A 153 -16.50 12.41 -4.04
N LEU A 154 -15.39 12.76 -4.67
CA LEU A 154 -14.39 13.70 -4.16
C LEU A 154 -14.30 14.89 -5.09
N GLY A 155 -13.95 16.06 -4.55
CA GLY A 155 -13.71 17.28 -5.33
C GLY A 155 -12.53 18.07 -4.77
N GLY A 156 -11.73 18.65 -5.66
CA GLY A 156 -10.58 19.48 -5.29
C GLY A 156 -9.74 19.86 -6.50
N THR A 157 -8.69 20.67 -6.31
CA THR A 157 -7.76 21.02 -7.38
C THR A 157 -6.74 19.91 -7.65
N PHE A 158 -6.42 19.09 -6.62
CA PHE A 158 -5.41 18.03 -6.68
C PHE A 158 -4.04 18.50 -7.21
N ASP A 159 -3.72 19.78 -7.01
CA ASP A 159 -2.43 20.36 -7.36
C ASP A 159 -1.31 19.66 -6.58
N SER A 160 -0.22 19.30 -7.28
CA SER A 160 0.97 18.69 -6.67
C SER A 160 0.61 17.53 -5.73
N ILE A 161 0.11 16.42 -6.29
CA ILE A 161 -0.30 15.21 -5.55
C ILE A 161 0.74 14.87 -4.47
N HIS A 162 0.34 15.05 -3.21
CA HIS A 162 1.14 14.76 -2.04
C HIS A 162 0.48 13.67 -1.20
N ILE A 163 1.14 13.27 -0.11
CA ILE A 163 0.73 12.15 0.76
C ILE A 163 -0.74 12.25 1.23
N GLY A 164 -1.25 13.47 1.42
CA GLY A 164 -2.63 13.71 1.85
C GLY A 164 -3.64 13.36 0.77
N HIS A 165 -3.38 13.74 -0.49
CA HIS A 165 -4.22 13.33 -1.62
C HIS A 165 -4.17 11.82 -1.82
N LEU A 166 -2.99 11.19 -1.71
CA LEU A 166 -2.85 9.74 -1.83
C LEU A 166 -3.65 9.02 -0.74
N LEU A 167 -3.57 9.49 0.51
CA LEU A 167 -4.34 8.93 1.61
C LEU A 167 -5.85 9.11 1.40
N LEU A 168 -6.30 10.28 0.96
CA LEU A 168 -7.71 10.56 0.66
C LEU A 168 -8.23 9.62 -0.44
N LEU A 169 -7.50 9.51 -1.55
CA LEU A 169 -7.88 8.66 -2.69
C LEU A 169 -7.89 7.18 -2.30
N THR A 170 -6.88 6.73 -1.54
CA THR A 170 -6.80 5.33 -1.06
C THR A 170 -7.96 5.03 -0.11
N THR A 171 -8.29 5.96 0.78
CA THR A 171 -9.43 5.80 1.71
C THR A 171 -10.77 5.82 0.98
N ALA A 172 -10.94 6.70 -0.01
CA ALA A 172 -12.14 6.73 -0.84
C ALA A 172 -12.33 5.43 -1.63
N ALA A 173 -11.24 4.89 -2.21
CA ALA A 173 -11.26 3.60 -2.88
C ALA A 173 -11.54 2.44 -1.91
N LEU A 174 -11.10 2.55 -0.66
CA LEU A 174 -11.35 1.54 0.38
C LEU A 174 -12.83 1.46 0.77
N ILE A 175 -13.50 2.62 0.91
CA ILE A 175 -14.90 2.67 1.35
C ILE A 175 -15.89 2.53 0.20
N ALA A 176 -15.49 2.80 -1.05
CA ALA A 176 -16.33 2.66 -2.23
C ALA A 176 -16.49 1.18 -2.62
N THR A 177 -17.72 0.73 -2.82
CA THR A 177 -17.99 -0.64 -3.33
C THR A 177 -18.17 -0.70 -4.84
N THR A 178 -18.60 0.41 -5.46
CA THR A 178 -18.91 0.44 -6.90
C THR A 178 -17.98 1.39 -7.66
N ARG A 179 -17.85 2.65 -7.23
CA ARG A 179 -17.03 3.64 -7.95
C ARG A 179 -16.59 4.80 -7.06
N VAL A 180 -15.45 5.38 -7.45
CA VAL A 180 -14.96 6.68 -6.95
C VAL A 180 -15.03 7.68 -8.10
N LEU A 181 -15.75 8.77 -7.91
CA LEU A 181 -15.72 9.94 -8.80
C LEU A 181 -14.79 10.99 -8.21
N VAL A 182 -13.87 11.51 -9.02
CA VAL A 182 -12.97 12.59 -8.61
C VAL A 182 -13.19 13.78 -9.54
N GLY A 183 -13.82 14.83 -9.03
CA GLY A 183 -13.95 16.11 -9.72
C GLY A 183 -12.69 16.93 -9.53
N ILE A 184 -11.99 17.21 -10.62
CA ILE A 184 -10.81 18.08 -10.63
C ILE A 184 -11.24 19.48 -11.01
N ALA A 185 -11.05 20.43 -10.10
CA ALA A 185 -11.28 21.84 -10.38
C ALA A 185 -10.07 22.39 -11.12
N ASP A 186 -10.27 22.86 -12.36
CA ASP A 186 -9.27 23.61 -13.11
C ASP A 186 -9.50 25.09 -12.89
N GLY A 187 -8.52 25.79 -12.33
CA GLY A 187 -8.68 27.20 -11.98
C GLY A 187 -7.39 27.85 -11.51
N THR A 188 -6.71 28.54 -12.42
CA THR A 188 -5.93 29.71 -12.01
C THR A 188 -6.92 30.74 -11.47
N ILE A 189 -6.92 30.98 -10.16
CA ILE A 189 -7.55 32.18 -9.59
C ILE A 189 -6.64 33.36 -9.93
N THR A 190 -6.70 33.84 -11.18
CA THR A 190 -6.13 35.13 -11.55
C THR A 190 -7.07 36.20 -11.03
N SER A 191 -6.74 36.73 -9.85
CA SER A 191 -7.20 38.06 -9.42
C SER A 191 -6.40 39.15 -10.12
#